data_AF-K9KDG4-F1
#
_entry.id   AF-K9KDG4-F1
#
_cell.length_a   1.000
_cell.length_b   1.000
_cell.length_c   1.000
_cell.angle_alpha   90.00
_cell.angle_beta   90.00
_cell.angle_gamma   90.00
#
_symmetry.space_group_name_H-M   'P 1'
#
loop_
_entity.id
_entity.type
_entity.pdbx_description
1 polymer ?
#
loop_
_entity_poly.entity_id
_entity_poly.type
_entity_poly.pdbx_seq_one_letter_code
_entity_poly.pdbx_strand_id
1 'polypeptide(L)'
;RWAKTYLLVNEKLYDQISLPFSTAFGADTEGSQWIIGYLLQKVISNLSVWSSEQDLANDTVQLLVTLVERRERANLVIQCENWWNLAKQFASRSPPLNFLSSPVQRTLMKALVLGGFAHMDTETKQQYWTEVLQPLQQRFLRVINQENFQQMCQQEEVKQEITATLEALCGIAEATQIDNVAILFNFLMDFLTNCIGLMEVYKNTPETVNLIIEVFVEVAHKQICYLGESKAMNLYEACLTLLQVYSKNNLGRQRIDVTAEEEQYQDLLLIMELLTNLLSKEFIDFSDTDEVFRGHEPGQAANRPVSAADVVLYGVNLILPLMSQDLLKFPTLCNQYYKLITFICEIFPEKIPQLPEDLFKSLMYSLELGMTSMSSEVCQLCLEALTPLAEQCAKAQETDSPLFLATRHFLK
;
A
#
# COMPACT_ATOMS: atom_id res chain seq x y z
N ARG A 1 0.58 -9.04 -25.19
CA ARG A 1 -0.59 -9.26 -26.09
C ARG A 1 -0.79 -10.73 -26.41
N TRP A 2 0.14 -11.39 -27.11
CA TRP A 2 -0.01 -12.79 -27.55
C TRP A 2 -0.39 -13.76 -26.40
N ALA A 3 0.38 -13.73 -25.30
CA ALA A 3 0.12 -14.56 -24.12
C ALA A 3 -1.26 -14.36 -23.45
N LYS A 4 -1.98 -13.27 -23.72
CA LYS A 4 -3.32 -13.02 -23.18
C LYS A 4 -4.45 -13.57 -24.06
N THR A 5 -4.18 -13.84 -25.34
CA THR A 5 -5.20 -14.18 -26.33
C THR A 5 -5.01 -15.58 -26.93
N TYR A 6 -3.75 -15.99 -27.10
CA TYR A 6 -3.36 -17.15 -27.91
C TYR A 6 -2.67 -18.23 -27.07
N LEU A 7 -2.74 -18.17 -25.75
CA LEU A 7 -2.05 -19.10 -24.86
C LEU A 7 -3.06 -19.64 -23.86
N LEU A 8 -3.11 -20.98 -23.73
CA LEU A 8 -4.12 -21.70 -22.95
C LEU A 8 -5.54 -21.30 -23.35
N VAL A 9 -5.85 -21.50 -24.63
CA VAL A 9 -7.15 -21.11 -25.20
C VAL A 9 -8.27 -21.88 -24.49
N ASN A 10 -9.20 -21.15 -23.86
CA ASN A 10 -10.36 -21.75 -23.22
C ASN A 10 -11.44 -22.03 -24.26
N GLU A 11 -11.65 -23.31 -24.56
CA GLU A 11 -12.62 -23.76 -25.56
C GLU A 11 -14.05 -23.31 -25.26
N LYS A 12 -14.40 -23.03 -23.99
CA LYS A 12 -15.73 -22.57 -23.58
C LYS A 12 -16.06 -21.14 -24.04
N LEU A 13 -15.05 -20.36 -24.44
CA LEU A 13 -15.23 -18.98 -24.89
C LEU A 13 -15.51 -18.85 -26.38
N TYR A 14 -15.51 -19.96 -27.13
CA TYR A 14 -15.63 -19.96 -28.58
C TYR A 14 -16.61 -21.05 -29.04
N ASP A 15 -17.50 -20.71 -29.97
CA ASP A 15 -18.42 -21.69 -30.56
C ASP A 15 -17.67 -22.77 -31.37
N GLN A 16 -16.58 -22.37 -32.04
CA GLN A 16 -15.72 -23.24 -32.83
C GLN A 16 -14.27 -22.76 -32.77
N ILE A 17 -13.32 -23.69 -32.63
CA ILE A 17 -11.89 -23.42 -32.68
C ILE A 17 -11.27 -24.30 -33.77
N SER A 18 -10.44 -23.71 -34.62
CA SER A 18 -9.73 -24.46 -35.67
C SER A 18 -8.75 -25.47 -35.05
N LEU A 19 -8.70 -26.69 -35.59
CA LEU A 19 -7.84 -27.76 -35.09
C LEU A 19 -6.37 -27.35 -34.88
N PRO A 20 -5.68 -26.65 -35.83
CA PRO A 20 -4.29 -26.25 -35.62
C PRO A 20 -4.08 -25.36 -34.40
N PHE A 21 -5.06 -24.50 -34.12
CA PHE A 21 -5.04 -23.55 -33.02
C PHE A 21 -5.22 -24.26 -31.67
N SER A 22 -6.21 -25.16 -31.57
CA SER A 22 -6.41 -25.97 -30.36
C SER A 22 -5.19 -26.85 -30.07
N THR A 23 -4.60 -27.50 -31.10
CA THR A 23 -3.44 -28.37 -30.89
C THR A 23 -2.14 -27.65 -30.53
N ALA A 24 -1.96 -26.40 -30.98
CA ALA A 24 -0.73 -25.64 -30.71
C ALA A 24 -0.81 -24.79 -29.43
N PHE A 25 -2.02 -24.32 -29.08
CA PHE A 25 -2.22 -23.29 -28.05
C PHE A 25 -3.27 -23.66 -26.99
N GLY A 26 -3.79 -24.88 -27.03
CA GLY A 26 -4.74 -25.39 -26.04
C GLY A 26 -4.13 -25.52 -24.64
N ALA A 27 -4.98 -25.64 -23.62
CA ALA A 27 -4.58 -25.67 -22.21
C ALA A 27 -3.60 -26.80 -21.87
N ASP A 28 -3.85 -28.00 -22.40
CA ASP A 28 -3.08 -29.21 -22.07
C ASP A 28 -2.10 -29.63 -23.17
N THR A 29 -1.59 -28.65 -23.94
CA THR A 29 -0.70 -28.92 -25.08
C THR A 29 0.76 -28.65 -24.73
N GLU A 30 1.66 -29.49 -25.27
CA GLU A 30 3.11 -29.25 -25.19
C GLU A 30 3.51 -27.93 -25.86
N GLY A 31 2.76 -27.50 -26.88
CA GLY A 31 2.95 -26.21 -27.53
C GLY A 31 2.82 -25.03 -26.56
N SER A 32 1.76 -25.00 -25.76
CA SER A 32 1.58 -23.98 -24.72
C SER A 32 2.70 -24.01 -23.66
N GLN A 33 3.13 -25.20 -23.23
CA GLN A 33 4.22 -25.35 -22.27
C GLN A 33 5.55 -24.82 -22.83
N TRP A 34 5.87 -25.17 -24.08
CA TRP A 34 7.07 -24.69 -24.76
C TRP A 34 7.06 -23.17 -24.91
N ILE A 35 5.92 -22.59 -25.30
CA ILE A 35 5.77 -21.14 -25.45
C ILE A 35 5.99 -20.41 -24.13
N ILE A 36 5.43 -20.93 -23.04
CA ILE A 36 5.65 -20.36 -21.69
C ILE A 36 7.13 -20.37 -21.34
N GLY A 37 7.80 -21.52 -21.53
CA GLY A 37 9.25 -21.64 -21.30
C GLY A 37 10.06 -20.67 -22.17
N TYR A 38 9.70 -20.52 -23.44
CA TYR A 38 10.34 -19.58 -24.37
C TYR A 38 10.15 -18.12 -23.94
N LEU A 39 8.94 -17.72 -23.57
CA LEU A 39 8.67 -16.36 -23.09
C LEU A 39 9.41 -16.07 -21.78
N LEU A 40 9.49 -17.05 -20.87
CA LEU A 40 10.26 -16.93 -19.64
C LEU A 40 11.77 -16.78 -19.92
N GLN A 41 12.33 -17.56 -20.84
CA GLN A 41 13.71 -17.40 -21.29
C GLN A 41 13.94 -16.01 -21.90
N LYS A 42 12.98 -15.51 -22.68
CA LYS A 42 13.06 -14.17 -23.27
C LYS A 42 13.05 -13.09 -22.20
N VAL A 43 12.23 -13.23 -21.16
CA VAL A 43 12.23 -12.34 -20.00
C VAL A 43 13.60 -12.34 -19.32
N ILE A 44 14.13 -13.52 -18.98
CA ILE A 44 15.42 -13.64 -18.29
C ILE A 44 16.55 -13.04 -19.12
N SER A 45 16.57 -13.33 -20.43
CA SER A 45 17.54 -12.76 -21.35
C SER A 45 17.47 -11.23 -21.35
N ASN A 46 16.27 -10.66 -21.41
CA ASN A 46 16.11 -9.22 -21.45
C ASN A 46 16.52 -8.56 -20.12
N LEU A 47 16.04 -9.07 -18.99
CA LEU A 47 16.39 -8.56 -17.65
C LEU A 47 17.89 -8.67 -17.35
N SER A 48 18.61 -9.56 -18.04
CA SER A 48 20.04 -9.74 -17.84
C SER A 48 20.91 -8.69 -18.53
N VAL A 49 20.41 -8.03 -19.59
CA VAL A 49 21.24 -7.17 -20.45
C VAL A 49 20.68 -5.77 -20.69
N TRP A 50 19.38 -5.55 -20.47
CA TRP A 50 18.70 -4.29 -20.78
C TRP A 50 18.40 -3.44 -19.54
N SER A 51 19.24 -3.47 -18.52
CA SER A 51 19.07 -2.66 -17.30
C SER A 51 19.15 -1.15 -17.56
N SER A 52 19.82 -0.72 -18.65
CA SER A 52 19.90 0.69 -19.05
C SER A 52 18.64 1.21 -19.75
N GLU A 53 17.86 0.32 -20.39
CA GLU A 53 16.66 0.68 -21.15
C GLU A 53 15.41 0.51 -20.28
N GLN A 54 15.06 1.57 -19.53
CA GLN A 54 14.01 1.50 -18.49
C GLN A 54 12.66 1.04 -19.03
N ASP A 55 12.23 1.56 -20.18
CA ASP A 55 10.95 1.18 -20.79
C ASP A 55 10.94 -0.30 -21.20
N LEU A 56 12.04 -0.79 -21.78
CA LEU A 56 12.16 -2.19 -22.19
C LEU A 56 12.23 -3.13 -20.98
N ALA A 57 12.95 -2.76 -19.92
CA ALA A 57 13.01 -3.52 -18.69
C ALA A 57 11.62 -3.60 -18.02
N ASN A 58 10.90 -2.48 -17.99
CA ASN A 58 9.54 -2.42 -17.47
C ASN A 58 8.57 -3.29 -18.30
N ASP A 59 8.54 -3.15 -19.62
CA ASP A 59 7.71 -3.99 -20.50
C ASP A 59 8.05 -5.48 -20.36
N THR A 60 9.33 -5.79 -20.17
CA THR A 60 9.81 -7.16 -19.96
C THR A 60 9.29 -7.75 -18.65
N VAL A 61 9.34 -7.01 -17.54
CA VAL A 61 8.80 -7.51 -16.26
C VAL A 61 7.27 -7.53 -16.25
N GLN A 62 6.60 -6.64 -16.98
CA GLN A 62 5.14 -6.71 -17.19
C GLN A 62 4.73 -7.94 -18.01
N LEU A 63 5.57 -8.39 -18.96
CA LEU A 63 5.39 -9.67 -19.61
C LEU A 63 5.50 -10.82 -18.59
N LEU A 64 6.46 -10.76 -17.67
CA LEU A 64 6.58 -11.76 -16.59
C LEU A 64 5.31 -11.80 -15.72
N VAL A 65 4.82 -10.64 -15.27
CA VAL A 65 3.54 -10.52 -14.54
C VAL A 65 2.41 -11.14 -15.36
N THR A 66 2.34 -10.87 -16.67
CA THR A 66 1.32 -11.47 -17.54
C THR A 66 1.41 -13.00 -17.55
N LEU A 67 2.59 -13.61 -17.42
CA LEU A 67 2.72 -15.07 -17.37
C LEU A 67 2.19 -15.67 -16.05
N VAL A 68 2.13 -14.89 -14.97
CA VAL A 68 1.75 -15.39 -13.63
C VAL A 68 0.46 -14.77 -13.06
N GLU A 69 -0.12 -13.74 -13.69
CA GLU A 69 -1.35 -13.07 -13.22
C GLU A 69 -2.58 -14.00 -13.22
N ARG A 70 -2.57 -15.07 -14.03
CA ARG A 70 -3.64 -16.08 -14.08
C ARG A 70 -3.11 -17.41 -13.62
N ARG A 71 -3.87 -18.07 -12.73
CA ARG A 71 -3.52 -19.36 -12.13
C ARG A 71 -3.16 -20.43 -13.16
N GLU A 72 -3.92 -20.53 -14.24
CA GLU A 72 -3.69 -21.50 -15.33
C GLU A 72 -2.27 -21.39 -15.92
N ARG A 73 -1.79 -20.16 -16.18
CA ARG A 73 -0.43 -19.93 -16.70
C ARG A 73 0.61 -20.07 -15.60
N ALA A 74 0.34 -19.55 -14.40
CA ALA A 74 1.24 -19.66 -13.26
C ALA A 74 1.59 -21.13 -12.96
N ASN A 75 0.61 -22.04 -13.02
CA ASN A 75 0.79 -23.49 -12.84
C ASN A 75 1.85 -24.10 -13.76
N LEU A 76 1.97 -23.59 -14.99
CA LEU A 76 2.95 -24.07 -15.97
C LEU A 76 4.29 -23.33 -15.83
N VAL A 77 4.24 -22.03 -15.54
CA VAL A 77 5.46 -21.21 -15.34
C VAL A 77 6.31 -21.73 -14.19
N ILE A 78 5.69 -22.06 -13.05
CA ILE A 78 6.43 -22.52 -11.86
C ILE A 78 7.11 -23.90 -12.05
N GLN A 79 6.73 -24.66 -13.07
CA GLN A 79 7.38 -25.94 -13.39
C GLN A 79 8.70 -25.73 -14.15
N CYS A 80 8.93 -24.53 -14.70
CA CYS A 80 10.14 -24.21 -15.43
C CYS A 80 11.32 -23.99 -14.46
N GLU A 81 12.42 -24.72 -14.63
CA GLU A 81 13.65 -24.54 -13.83
C GLU A 81 14.18 -23.09 -13.86
N ASN A 82 14.03 -22.44 -15.02
CA ASN A 82 14.35 -21.03 -15.22
C ASN A 82 13.62 -20.08 -14.26
N TRP A 83 12.41 -20.42 -13.81
CA TRP A 83 11.66 -19.62 -12.83
C TRP A 83 12.34 -19.64 -11.46
N TRP A 84 12.73 -20.83 -11.00
CA TRP A 84 13.42 -21.01 -9.73
C TRP A 84 14.81 -20.40 -9.74
N ASN A 85 15.53 -20.52 -10.86
CA ASN A 85 16.82 -19.87 -11.05
C ASN A 85 16.69 -18.34 -11.00
N LEU A 86 15.66 -17.77 -11.64
CA LEU A 86 15.35 -16.34 -11.56
C LEU A 86 15.06 -15.91 -10.11
N ALA A 87 14.23 -16.66 -9.39
CA ALA A 87 13.90 -16.38 -7.99
C ALA A 87 15.15 -16.35 -7.11
N LYS A 88 16.01 -17.39 -7.23
CA LYS A 88 17.28 -17.48 -6.48
C LYS A 88 18.24 -16.36 -6.84
N GLN A 89 18.36 -16.04 -8.12
CA GLN A 89 19.25 -14.97 -8.58
C GLN A 89 18.79 -13.61 -8.05
N PHE A 90 17.50 -13.30 -8.13
CA PHE A 90 16.93 -12.07 -7.58
C PHE A 90 17.08 -12.01 -6.05
N ALA A 91 16.75 -13.09 -5.36
CA ALA A 91 16.91 -13.23 -3.92
C ALA A 91 18.37 -13.13 -3.45
N SER A 92 19.35 -13.46 -4.28
CA SER A 92 20.78 -13.32 -3.96
C SER A 92 21.33 -11.91 -4.16
N ARG A 93 20.60 -11.00 -4.84
CA ARG A 93 21.11 -9.68 -5.28
C ARG A 93 22.42 -9.72 -6.06
N SER A 94 22.65 -10.80 -6.79
CA SER A 94 23.79 -10.92 -7.67
C SER A 94 23.55 -10.18 -9.01
N PRO A 95 24.63 -9.71 -9.66
CA PRO A 95 24.55 -9.30 -11.05
C PRO A 95 23.95 -10.40 -11.94
N PRO A 96 23.19 -10.04 -12.99
CA PRO A 96 22.93 -8.68 -13.46
C PRO A 96 21.67 -8.02 -12.86
N LEU A 97 20.85 -8.75 -12.10
CA LEU A 97 19.52 -8.30 -11.70
C LEU A 97 19.54 -7.14 -10.68
N ASN A 98 20.64 -7.00 -9.93
CA ASN A 98 20.82 -5.89 -9.00
C ASN A 98 20.96 -4.51 -9.69
N PHE A 99 21.24 -4.48 -10.99
CA PHE A 99 21.31 -3.24 -11.79
C PHE A 99 19.95 -2.75 -12.30
N LEU A 100 18.89 -3.55 -12.12
CA LEU A 100 17.54 -3.14 -12.49
C LEU A 100 17.09 -1.98 -11.60
N SER A 101 16.30 -1.06 -12.16
CA SER A 101 15.73 0.05 -11.40
C SER A 101 14.71 -0.41 -10.37
N SER A 102 14.44 0.43 -9.37
CA SER A 102 13.51 0.13 -8.29
C SER A 102 12.11 -0.32 -8.76
N PRO A 103 11.45 0.36 -9.74
CA PRO A 103 10.13 -0.08 -10.22
C PRO A 103 10.15 -1.47 -10.87
N VAL A 104 11.25 -1.80 -11.55
CA VAL A 104 11.42 -3.12 -12.19
C VAL A 104 11.64 -4.19 -11.12
N GLN A 105 12.45 -3.91 -10.09
CA GLN A 105 12.63 -4.84 -8.97
C GLN A 105 11.34 -5.07 -8.18
N ARG A 106 10.56 -4.01 -7.91
CA ARG A 106 9.22 -4.07 -7.30
C ARG A 106 8.30 -4.99 -8.11
N THR A 107 8.20 -4.76 -9.42
CA THR A 107 7.35 -5.55 -10.32
C THR A 107 7.83 -7.00 -10.45
N LEU A 108 9.15 -7.24 -10.40
CA LEU A 108 9.73 -8.58 -10.42
C LEU A 108 9.37 -9.33 -9.14
N MET A 109 9.50 -8.68 -7.98
CA MET A 109 9.08 -9.25 -6.70
C MET A 109 7.58 -9.58 -6.72
N LYS A 110 6.75 -8.67 -7.22
CA LYS A 110 5.32 -8.91 -7.42
C LYS A 110 5.06 -10.17 -8.25
N ALA A 111 5.75 -10.32 -9.38
CA ALA A 111 5.61 -11.51 -10.22
C ALA A 111 6.02 -12.79 -9.48
N LEU A 112 7.14 -12.77 -8.74
CA LEU A 112 7.60 -13.92 -7.96
C LEU A 112 6.58 -14.32 -6.87
N VAL A 113 5.99 -13.35 -6.18
CA VAL A 113 4.94 -13.60 -5.18
C VAL A 113 3.67 -14.13 -5.85
N LEU A 114 3.26 -13.57 -6.99
CA LEU A 114 2.12 -14.06 -7.77
C LEU A 114 2.29 -15.52 -8.22
N GLY A 115 3.51 -15.94 -8.55
CA GLY A 115 3.80 -17.35 -8.85
C GLY A 115 3.50 -18.29 -7.68
N GLY A 116 3.55 -17.80 -6.44
CA GLY A 116 3.20 -18.55 -5.23
C GLY A 116 1.73 -18.99 -5.14
N PHE A 117 0.85 -18.47 -6.00
CA PHE A 117 -0.58 -18.84 -6.10
C PHE A 117 -0.87 -19.96 -7.10
N ALA A 118 0.16 -20.43 -7.80
CA ALA A 118 0.05 -21.64 -8.57
C ALA A 118 -0.38 -22.83 -7.69
N HIS A 119 -1.05 -23.80 -8.30
CA HIS A 119 -1.44 -25.04 -7.67
C HIS A 119 -0.19 -25.86 -7.35
N MET A 120 0.18 -25.86 -6.07
CA MET A 120 1.28 -26.60 -5.49
C MET A 120 0.75 -27.41 -4.31
N ASP A 121 1.34 -28.58 -4.07
CA ASP A 121 1.17 -29.29 -2.81
C ASP A 121 1.78 -28.48 -1.64
N THR A 122 1.41 -28.86 -0.42
CA THR A 122 1.81 -28.11 0.79
C THR A 122 3.33 -28.04 0.96
N GLU A 123 4.08 -29.09 0.63
CA GLU A 123 5.54 -29.13 0.79
C GLU A 123 6.21 -28.20 -0.22
N THR A 124 5.83 -28.30 -1.50
CA THR A 124 6.34 -27.42 -2.56
C THR A 124 5.98 -25.96 -2.28
N LYS A 125 4.78 -25.67 -1.75
CA LYS A 125 4.37 -24.31 -1.39
C LYS A 125 5.22 -23.75 -0.25
N GLN A 126 5.52 -24.54 0.78
CA GLN A 126 6.42 -24.13 1.86
C GLN A 126 7.84 -23.88 1.34
N GLN A 127 8.36 -24.75 0.49
CA GLN A 127 9.65 -24.57 -0.15
C GLN A 127 9.68 -23.30 -1.00
N TYR A 128 8.62 -23.02 -1.76
CA TYR A 128 8.50 -21.82 -2.58
C TYR A 128 8.63 -20.54 -1.75
N TRP A 129 7.86 -20.42 -0.66
CA TRP A 129 7.93 -19.25 0.22
C TRP A 129 9.29 -19.12 0.92
N THR A 130 9.90 -20.26 1.28
CA THR A 130 11.25 -20.33 1.83
C THR A 130 12.29 -19.80 0.84
N GLU A 131 12.16 -20.10 -0.45
CA GLU A 131 13.11 -19.66 -1.47
C GLU A 131 12.89 -18.19 -1.90
N VAL A 132 11.65 -17.70 -1.87
CA VAL A 132 11.30 -16.35 -2.37
C VAL A 132 11.32 -15.29 -1.25
N LEU A 133 10.69 -15.54 -0.10
CA LEU A 133 10.49 -14.53 0.94
C LEU A 133 11.55 -14.58 2.04
N GLN A 134 11.99 -15.79 2.44
CA GLN A 134 12.90 -15.93 3.57
C GLN A 134 14.27 -15.24 3.36
N PRO A 135 14.88 -15.23 2.15
CA PRO A 135 16.15 -14.53 1.93
C PRO A 135 16.01 -13.01 2.10
N LEU A 136 14.84 -12.45 1.77
CA LEU A 136 14.56 -11.04 2.01
C LEU A 136 14.55 -10.73 3.52
N GLN A 137 13.81 -11.54 4.29
CA GLN A 137 13.72 -11.37 5.75
C GLN A 137 15.09 -11.56 6.43
N GLN A 138 15.83 -12.60 6.07
CA GLN A 138 17.15 -12.87 6.66
C GLN A 138 18.14 -11.74 6.40
N ARG A 139 18.18 -11.21 5.18
CA ARG A 139 19.08 -10.09 4.84
C ARG A 139 18.67 -8.82 5.57
N PHE A 140 17.39 -8.48 5.55
CA PHE A 140 16.86 -7.32 6.25
C PHE A 140 17.21 -7.35 7.74
N LEU A 141 16.88 -8.45 8.42
CA LEU A 141 17.18 -8.63 9.84
C LEU A 141 18.69 -8.62 10.11
N ARG A 142 19.51 -9.21 9.23
CA ARG A 142 20.96 -9.19 9.34
C ARG A 142 21.53 -7.78 9.22
N VAL A 143 20.88 -6.86 8.49
CA VAL A 143 21.31 -5.47 8.37
C VAL A 143 20.92 -4.66 9.60
N ILE A 144 19.64 -4.71 9.99
CA ILE A 144 19.13 -3.86 11.09
C ILE A 144 19.62 -4.29 12.47
N ASN A 145 19.99 -5.57 12.64
CA ASN A 145 20.49 -6.10 13.91
C ASN A 145 22.02 -6.04 14.05
N GLN A 146 22.73 -5.37 13.15
CA GLN A 146 24.18 -5.14 13.34
C GLN A 146 24.38 -4.15 14.48
N GLU A 147 25.30 -4.45 15.40
CA GLU A 147 25.56 -3.59 16.58
C GLU A 147 25.93 -2.14 16.19
N ASN A 148 26.53 -1.96 15.01
CA ASN A 148 26.93 -0.66 14.46
C ASN A 148 25.91 -0.08 13.45
N PHE A 149 24.68 -0.60 13.36
CA PHE A 149 23.71 -0.20 12.34
C PHE A 149 23.48 1.32 12.29
N GLN A 150 23.35 2.01 13.43
CA GLN A 150 23.15 3.46 13.46
C GLN A 150 24.32 4.25 12.83
N GLN A 151 25.54 3.73 12.89
CA GLN A 151 26.72 4.35 12.29
C GLN A 151 26.84 4.00 10.80
N MET A 152 26.43 2.78 10.44
CA MET A 152 26.55 2.23 9.08
C MET A 152 25.35 2.57 8.19
N CYS A 153 24.21 2.96 8.76
CA CYS A 153 22.97 3.21 8.00
C CYS A 153 23.12 4.28 6.91
N GLN A 154 24.10 5.18 7.05
CA GLN A 154 24.36 6.21 6.06
C GLN A 154 25.27 5.76 4.91
N GLN A 155 25.87 4.57 4.99
CA GLN A 155 26.66 4.01 3.90
C GLN A 155 25.77 3.58 2.74
N GLU A 156 26.25 3.82 1.52
CA GLU A 156 25.47 3.61 0.31
C GLU A 156 25.04 2.14 0.16
N GLU A 157 25.91 1.20 0.54
CA GLU A 157 25.61 -0.23 0.47
C GLU A 157 24.44 -0.61 1.39
N VAL A 158 24.38 -0.02 2.59
CA VAL A 158 23.30 -0.27 3.55
C VAL A 158 22.02 0.42 3.10
N LYS A 159 22.10 1.67 2.62
CA LYS A 159 20.95 2.40 2.06
C LYS A 159 20.35 1.68 0.88
N GLN A 160 21.16 1.20 -0.05
CA GLN A 160 20.72 0.44 -1.20
C GLN A 160 20.07 -0.88 -0.77
N GLU A 161 20.63 -1.55 0.25
CA GLU A 161 20.07 -2.80 0.76
C GLU A 161 18.67 -2.60 1.38
N ILE A 162 18.51 -1.54 2.18
CA ILE A 162 17.23 -1.14 2.78
C ILE A 162 16.24 -0.70 1.70
N THR A 163 16.63 0.21 0.81
CA THR A 163 15.78 0.72 -0.27
C THR A 163 15.21 -0.41 -1.10
N ALA A 164 16.05 -1.29 -1.61
CA ALA A 164 15.57 -2.38 -2.44
C ALA A 164 14.79 -3.43 -1.61
N THR A 165 14.95 -3.47 -0.27
CA THR A 165 14.07 -4.28 0.59
C THR A 165 12.67 -3.67 0.65
N LEU A 166 12.57 -2.36 0.91
CA LEU A 166 11.30 -1.65 0.93
C LEU A 166 10.57 -1.77 -0.42
N GLU A 167 11.29 -1.65 -1.54
CA GLU A 167 10.74 -1.89 -2.88
C GLU A 167 10.19 -3.30 -3.06
N ALA A 168 10.88 -4.31 -2.51
CA ALA A 168 10.38 -5.68 -2.52
C ALA A 168 9.11 -5.81 -1.66
N LEU A 169 8.99 -5.11 -0.53
CA LEU A 169 7.78 -5.09 0.30
C LEU A 169 6.60 -4.46 -0.44
N CYS A 170 6.80 -3.36 -1.17
CA CYS A 170 5.78 -2.81 -2.07
C CYS A 170 5.35 -3.84 -3.11
N GLY A 171 6.31 -4.55 -3.73
CA GLY A 171 6.01 -5.60 -4.70
C GLY A 171 5.21 -6.78 -4.11
N ILE A 172 5.51 -7.17 -2.87
CA ILE A 172 4.74 -8.19 -2.14
C ILE A 172 3.31 -7.69 -1.87
N ALA A 173 3.14 -6.45 -1.41
CA ALA A 173 1.82 -5.88 -1.17
C ALA A 173 1.00 -5.82 -2.45
N GLU A 174 1.58 -5.37 -3.57
CA GLU A 174 0.95 -5.34 -4.89
C GLU A 174 0.53 -6.73 -5.43
N ALA A 175 1.14 -7.81 -4.95
CA ALA A 175 0.82 -9.19 -5.32
C ALA A 175 -0.31 -9.81 -4.48
N THR A 176 -0.95 -9.01 -3.64
CA THR A 176 -2.04 -9.48 -2.77
C THR A 176 -3.23 -9.95 -3.59
N GLN A 177 -3.74 -11.11 -3.23
CA GLN A 177 -4.96 -11.75 -3.72
C GLN A 177 -5.73 -12.30 -2.51
N ILE A 178 -7.01 -12.61 -2.73
CA ILE A 178 -7.93 -13.07 -1.67
C ILE A 178 -7.37 -14.31 -0.95
N ASP A 179 -6.74 -15.23 -1.69
CA ASP A 179 -6.24 -16.50 -1.18
C ASP A 179 -4.91 -16.40 -0.40
N ASN A 180 -4.26 -15.24 -0.43
CA ASN A 180 -2.90 -15.06 0.08
C ASN A 180 -2.73 -13.97 1.12
N VAL A 181 -3.72 -13.09 1.23
CA VAL A 181 -3.63 -11.88 2.05
C VAL A 181 -3.28 -12.22 3.49
N ALA A 182 -3.79 -13.34 4.02
CA ALA A 182 -3.49 -13.75 5.39
C ALA A 182 -2.01 -14.08 5.61
N ILE A 183 -1.36 -14.73 4.63
CA ILE A 183 0.06 -15.12 4.69
C ILE A 183 0.93 -13.88 4.45
N LEU A 184 0.62 -13.11 3.41
CA LEU A 184 1.41 -11.93 3.05
C LEU A 184 1.31 -10.83 4.10
N PHE A 185 0.11 -10.59 4.67
CA PHE A 185 -0.05 -9.60 5.74
C PHE A 185 0.78 -9.98 6.97
N ASN A 186 0.74 -11.23 7.41
CA ASN A 186 1.54 -11.68 8.55
C ASN A 186 3.03 -11.48 8.30
N PHE A 187 3.50 -11.80 7.09
CA PHE A 187 4.88 -11.56 6.69
C PHE A 187 5.24 -10.07 6.71
N LEU A 188 4.40 -9.20 6.11
CA LEU A 188 4.64 -7.77 6.00
C LEU A 188 4.54 -7.04 7.34
N MET A 189 3.68 -7.49 8.25
CA MET A 189 3.48 -6.85 9.56
C MET A 189 4.76 -6.79 10.40
N ASP A 190 5.58 -7.84 10.34
CA ASP A 190 6.89 -7.87 11.00
C ASP A 190 7.83 -6.79 10.42
N PHE A 191 7.78 -6.55 9.10
CA PHE A 191 8.57 -5.48 8.47
C PHE A 191 8.02 -4.09 8.81
N LEU A 192 6.71 -3.89 8.79
CA LEU A 192 6.08 -2.60 9.15
C LEU A 192 6.51 -2.17 10.56
N THR A 193 6.50 -3.12 11.51
CA THR A 193 6.96 -2.86 12.88
C THR A 193 8.42 -2.42 12.93
N ASN A 194 9.30 -3.06 12.17
CA ASN A 194 10.71 -2.67 12.07
C ASN A 194 10.90 -1.33 11.33
N CYS A 195 10.04 -1.03 10.35
CA CYS A 195 10.09 0.22 9.59
C CYS A 195 9.83 1.46 10.46
N ILE A 196 9.05 1.32 11.53
CA ILE A 196 8.87 2.39 12.54
C ILE A 196 10.23 2.78 13.15
N GLY A 197 11.07 1.79 13.49
CA GLY A 197 12.42 2.05 13.98
C GLY A 197 13.33 2.66 12.90
N LEU A 198 13.19 2.21 11.65
CA LEU A 198 13.94 2.78 10.52
C LEU A 198 13.57 4.24 10.24
N MET A 199 12.31 4.63 10.44
CA MET A 199 11.85 6.01 10.31
C MET A 199 12.62 6.97 11.24
N GLU A 200 12.97 6.52 12.45
CA GLU A 200 13.77 7.31 13.40
C GLU A 200 15.24 7.39 12.98
N VAL A 201 15.80 6.29 12.46
CA VAL A 201 17.20 6.22 12.00
C VAL A 201 17.42 7.06 10.74
N TYR A 202 16.50 6.98 9.78
CA TYR A 202 16.59 7.63 8.47
C TYR A 202 15.88 8.99 8.42
N LYS A 203 15.57 9.63 9.56
CA LYS A 203 14.87 10.92 9.60
C LYS A 203 15.48 12.05 8.76
N ASN A 204 16.75 11.93 8.37
CA ASN A 204 17.47 12.89 7.53
C ASN A 204 17.71 12.39 6.09
N THR A 205 17.02 11.34 5.67
CA THR A 205 17.15 10.72 4.34
C THR A 205 15.75 10.69 3.70
N PRO A 206 15.33 11.79 3.03
CA PRO A 206 13.96 11.99 2.57
C PRO A 206 13.43 10.84 1.71
N GLU A 207 14.20 10.38 0.74
CA GLU A 207 13.87 9.26 -0.14
C GLU A 207 13.59 7.95 0.62
N THR A 208 14.34 7.64 1.68
CA THR A 208 14.07 6.45 2.51
C THR A 208 12.84 6.64 3.39
N VAL A 209 12.63 7.86 3.90
CA VAL A 209 11.43 8.22 4.67
C VAL A 209 10.17 8.05 3.81
N ASN A 210 10.20 8.62 2.62
CA ASN A 210 9.11 8.56 1.66
C ASN A 210 8.76 7.11 1.29
N LEU A 211 9.77 6.30 0.96
CA LEU A 211 9.58 4.89 0.61
C LEU A 211 9.06 4.04 1.78
N ILE A 212 9.44 4.35 3.04
CA ILE A 212 8.84 3.70 4.21
C ILE A 212 7.33 4.00 4.26
N ILE A 213 6.93 5.26 4.08
CA ILE A 213 5.51 5.64 4.07
C ILE A 213 4.79 4.93 2.91
N GLU A 214 5.42 4.86 1.73
CA GLU A 214 4.88 4.18 0.55
C GLU A 214 4.60 2.68 0.81
N VAL A 215 5.48 1.98 1.54
CA VAL A 215 5.22 0.59 1.95
C VAL A 215 3.93 0.49 2.76
N PHE A 216 3.72 1.38 3.74
CA PHE A 216 2.48 1.39 4.52
C PHE A 216 1.26 1.69 3.66
N VAL A 217 1.38 2.64 2.71
CA VAL A 217 0.32 2.96 1.74
C VAL A 217 -0.06 1.72 0.94
N GLU A 218 0.93 1.01 0.37
CA GLU A 218 0.67 -0.19 -0.44
C GLU A 218 0.03 -1.32 0.39
N VAL A 219 0.49 -1.56 1.63
CA VAL A 219 -0.16 -2.57 2.49
C VAL A 219 -1.60 -2.19 2.81
N ALA A 220 -1.84 -0.95 3.23
CA ALA A 220 -3.19 -0.48 3.54
C ALA A 220 -4.09 -0.57 2.30
N HIS A 221 -3.64 -0.03 1.17
CA HIS A 221 -4.40 0.00 -0.08
C HIS A 221 -4.75 -1.40 -0.61
N LYS A 222 -3.81 -2.34 -0.58
CA LYS A 222 -4.00 -3.66 -1.19
C LYS A 222 -4.61 -4.70 -0.27
N GLN A 223 -4.48 -4.56 1.06
CA GLN A 223 -4.82 -5.63 1.99
C GLN A 223 -5.99 -5.30 2.91
N ILE A 224 -6.19 -4.04 3.31
CA ILE A 224 -7.06 -3.70 4.44
C ILE A 224 -8.51 -4.19 4.30
N CYS A 225 -9.07 -4.14 3.09
CA CYS A 225 -10.43 -4.59 2.80
C CYS A 225 -10.63 -6.09 3.01
N TYR A 226 -9.56 -6.89 3.03
CA TYR A 226 -9.64 -8.34 3.24
C TYR A 226 -9.24 -8.76 4.66
N LEU A 227 -8.79 -7.83 5.50
CA LEU A 227 -8.33 -8.14 6.85
C LEU A 227 -9.51 -8.24 7.81
N GLY A 228 -9.56 -9.31 8.62
CA GLY A 228 -10.45 -9.36 9.78
C GLY A 228 -10.07 -8.32 10.85
N GLU A 229 -10.97 -8.09 11.80
CA GLU A 229 -10.87 -6.98 12.78
C GLU A 229 -9.52 -6.93 13.51
N SER A 230 -9.04 -8.05 14.06
CA SER A 230 -7.77 -8.09 14.80
C SER A 230 -6.56 -7.69 13.94
N LYS A 231 -6.50 -8.15 12.68
CA LYS A 231 -5.40 -7.80 11.77
C LYS A 231 -5.47 -6.33 11.34
N ALA A 232 -6.68 -5.82 11.10
CA ALA A 232 -6.89 -4.41 10.79
C ALA A 232 -6.46 -3.51 11.97
N MET A 233 -6.77 -3.90 13.21
CA MET A 233 -6.31 -3.17 14.41
C MET A 233 -4.79 -3.08 14.49
N ASN A 234 -4.08 -4.19 14.25
CA ASN A 234 -2.61 -4.17 14.24
C ASN A 234 -2.07 -3.21 13.18
N LEU A 235 -2.67 -3.17 11.99
CA LEU A 235 -2.30 -2.23 10.94
C LEU A 235 -2.58 -0.79 11.36
N TYR A 236 -3.74 -0.51 11.94
CA TYR A 236 -4.08 0.81 12.45
C TYR A 236 -3.08 1.32 13.51
N GLU A 237 -2.70 0.48 14.47
CA GLU A 237 -1.71 0.81 15.50
C GLU A 237 -0.33 1.10 14.90
N ALA A 238 0.12 0.29 13.93
CA ALA A 238 1.39 0.51 13.27
C ALA A 238 1.39 1.80 12.42
N CYS A 239 0.31 2.07 11.68
CA CYS A 239 0.15 3.32 10.93
C CYS A 239 0.16 4.53 11.88
N LEU A 240 -0.60 4.48 12.98
CA LEU A 240 -0.64 5.59 13.94
C LEU A 240 0.74 5.83 14.56
N THR A 241 1.45 4.76 14.92
CA THR A 241 2.81 4.86 15.47
C THR A 241 3.80 5.44 14.45
N LEU A 242 3.72 5.03 13.18
CA LEU A 242 4.50 5.61 12.10
C LEU A 242 4.26 7.13 11.99
N LEU A 243 3.00 7.56 11.98
CA LEU A 243 2.63 8.97 11.89
C LEU A 243 3.12 9.78 13.10
N GLN A 244 3.07 9.19 14.30
CA GLN A 244 3.62 9.81 15.51
C GLN A 244 5.13 10.03 15.39
N VAL A 245 5.87 9.04 14.91
CA VAL A 245 7.33 9.16 14.70
C VAL A 245 7.63 10.19 13.62
N TYR A 246 6.93 10.14 12.48
CA TYR A 246 7.10 11.12 11.40
C TYR A 246 6.81 12.55 11.88
N SER A 247 5.69 12.76 12.57
CA SER A 247 5.30 14.07 13.10
C SER A 247 6.34 14.60 14.10
N LYS A 248 6.73 13.78 15.09
CA LYS A 248 7.77 14.12 16.06
C LYS A 248 9.09 14.54 15.39
N ASN A 249 9.48 13.87 14.31
CA ASN A 249 10.76 14.11 13.64
C ASN A 249 10.76 15.34 12.71
N ASN A 250 9.58 15.83 12.33
CA ASN A 250 9.43 16.98 11.43
C ASN A 250 8.83 18.22 12.09
N LEU A 251 8.21 18.09 13.28
CA LEU A 251 7.64 19.22 13.99
C LEU A 251 8.73 20.22 14.42
N GLY A 252 8.55 21.49 14.04
CA GLY A 252 9.51 22.56 14.35
C GLY A 252 10.84 22.46 13.58
N ARG A 253 10.97 21.52 12.64
CA ARG A 253 12.16 21.36 11.81
C ARG A 253 12.14 22.38 10.68
N GLN A 254 13.16 23.24 10.64
CA GLN A 254 13.39 24.15 9.51
C GLN A 254 14.46 23.54 8.60
N ARG A 255 14.07 23.16 7.38
CA ARG A 255 15.00 22.72 6.35
C ARG A 255 15.37 23.93 5.48
N ILE A 256 16.65 24.07 5.16
CA ILE A 256 17.18 25.21 4.37
C ILE A 256 17.28 24.83 2.88
N ASP A 257 17.22 23.53 2.57
CA ASP A 257 17.38 23.02 1.21
C ASP A 257 16.21 23.42 0.31
N VAL A 258 16.52 23.76 -0.94
CA VAL A 258 15.55 24.23 -1.93
C VAL A 258 14.52 23.17 -2.34
N THR A 259 14.81 21.89 -2.12
CA THR A 259 13.90 20.76 -2.39
C THR A 259 13.08 20.35 -1.18
N ALA A 260 13.32 20.94 -0.01
CA ALA A 260 12.70 20.49 1.23
C ALA A 260 11.17 20.61 1.25
N GLU A 261 10.63 21.64 0.61
CA GLU A 261 9.19 21.82 0.47
C GLU A 261 8.57 20.73 -0.42
N GLU A 262 9.22 20.40 -1.54
CA GLU A 262 8.77 19.33 -2.44
C GLU A 262 8.84 17.96 -1.77
N GLU A 263 9.92 17.66 -1.05
CA GLU A 263 10.06 16.42 -0.28
C GLU A 263 8.96 16.27 0.76
N GLN A 264 8.72 17.33 1.54
CA GLN A 264 7.65 17.33 2.55
C GLN A 264 6.26 17.22 1.92
N TYR A 265 6.06 17.85 0.76
CA TYR A 265 4.83 17.71 -0.02
C TYR A 265 4.58 16.25 -0.44
N GLN A 266 5.60 15.55 -0.95
CA GLN A 266 5.48 14.14 -1.34
C GLN A 266 5.17 13.24 -0.15
N ASP A 267 5.86 13.45 0.98
CA ASP A 267 5.61 12.69 2.22
C ASP A 267 4.16 12.88 2.71
N LEU A 268 3.68 14.13 2.75
CA LEU A 268 2.32 14.44 3.18
C LEU A 268 1.28 13.88 2.22
N LEU A 269 1.55 13.86 0.92
CA LEU A 269 0.65 13.28 -0.07
C LEU A 269 0.46 11.78 0.15
N LEU A 270 1.56 11.03 0.41
CA LEU A 270 1.49 9.61 0.76
C LEU A 270 0.77 9.39 2.09
N ILE A 271 0.98 10.24 3.10
CA ILE A 271 0.24 10.13 4.37
C ILE A 271 -1.26 10.35 4.15
N MET A 272 -1.65 11.34 3.34
CA MET A 272 -3.05 11.57 3.00
C MET A 272 -3.67 10.36 2.30
N GLU A 273 -2.94 9.74 1.38
CA GLU A 273 -3.35 8.50 0.72
C GLU A 273 -3.47 7.34 1.72
N LEU A 274 -2.51 7.17 2.62
CA LEU A 274 -2.55 6.17 3.69
C LEU A 274 -3.82 6.31 4.52
N LEU A 275 -4.09 7.51 5.04
CA LEU A 275 -5.27 7.80 5.86
C LEU A 275 -6.58 7.53 5.10
N THR A 276 -6.62 7.87 3.81
CA THR A 276 -7.76 7.57 2.94
C THR A 276 -7.96 6.06 2.77
N ASN A 277 -6.89 5.31 2.54
CA ASN A 277 -6.93 3.84 2.44
C ASN A 277 -7.38 3.20 3.76
N LEU A 278 -6.97 3.74 4.93
CA LEU A 278 -7.44 3.24 6.23
C LEU A 278 -8.95 3.41 6.41
N LEU A 279 -9.53 4.54 5.96
CA LEU A 279 -10.98 4.72 6.00
C LEU A 279 -11.74 3.75 5.10
N SER A 280 -11.13 3.27 4.01
CA SER A 280 -11.81 2.43 3.02
C SER A 280 -12.45 1.17 3.61
N LYS A 281 -11.87 0.62 4.69
CA LYS A 281 -12.40 -0.57 5.37
C LYS A 281 -13.79 -0.38 5.96
N GLU A 282 -14.17 0.84 6.36
CA GLU A 282 -15.51 1.10 6.91
C GLU A 282 -16.61 1.02 5.83
N PHE A 283 -16.24 1.03 4.54
CA PHE A 283 -17.17 1.02 3.41
C PHE A 283 -17.01 -0.22 2.51
N ILE A 284 -15.81 -0.76 2.44
CA ILE A 284 -15.44 -1.92 1.63
C ILE A 284 -14.81 -2.94 2.56
N ASP A 285 -15.67 -3.78 3.16
CA ASP A 285 -15.23 -4.89 4.00
C ASP A 285 -15.54 -6.24 3.33
N PHE A 286 -14.50 -6.90 2.85
CA PHE A 286 -14.54 -8.26 2.30
C PHE A 286 -14.13 -9.32 3.32
N SER A 287 -13.88 -8.96 4.59
CA SER A 287 -13.45 -9.95 5.60
C SER A 287 -14.51 -11.01 5.90
N ASP A 288 -15.77 -10.75 5.56
CA ASP A 288 -16.90 -11.67 5.74
C ASP A 288 -17.06 -12.70 4.60
N THR A 289 -16.22 -12.66 3.56
CA THR A 289 -16.36 -13.56 2.39
C THR A 289 -15.84 -14.98 2.60
N ASP A 290 -15.30 -15.31 3.78
CA ASP A 290 -14.97 -16.68 4.17
C ASP A 290 -15.93 -17.22 5.26
N GLU A 291 -16.92 -17.99 4.82
CA GLU A 291 -17.61 -18.98 5.69
C GLU A 291 -16.63 -20.01 6.31
N VAL A 292 -15.36 -20.02 5.89
CA VAL A 292 -14.29 -20.92 6.36
C VAL A 292 -13.74 -20.53 7.75
N PHE A 293 -13.97 -19.30 8.23
CA PHE A 293 -13.49 -18.83 9.54
C PHE A 293 -14.59 -18.75 10.62
N ARG A 294 -15.82 -19.21 10.35
CA ARG A 294 -16.91 -19.18 11.35
C ARG A 294 -16.87 -20.37 12.31
N GLY A 295 -16.12 -20.20 13.40
CA GLY A 295 -16.52 -20.70 14.71
C GLY A 295 -17.28 -19.60 15.46
N HIS A 296 -18.62 -19.63 15.40
CA HIS A 296 -19.60 -19.00 16.30
C HIS A 296 -19.24 -17.64 16.96
N GLU A 297 -19.87 -16.54 16.50
CA GLU A 297 -20.99 -15.84 17.18
C GLU A 297 -21.38 -14.56 16.39
N PRO A 298 -22.67 -14.24 16.22
CA PRO A 298 -23.11 -12.92 15.76
C PRO A 298 -23.04 -11.94 16.94
N GLY A 299 -21.89 -11.25 17.09
CA GLY A 299 -21.61 -10.43 18.27
C GLY A 299 -21.31 -8.96 17.95
N GLN A 300 -22.34 -8.12 18.10
CA GLN A 300 -22.27 -6.74 18.64
C GLN A 300 -21.15 -5.80 18.13
N ALA A 301 -21.49 -4.94 17.15
CA ALA A 301 -20.74 -3.73 16.79
C ALA A 301 -20.77 -2.61 17.87
N ALA A 302 -20.88 -2.96 19.16
CA ALA A 302 -21.29 -2.03 20.23
C ALA A 302 -20.22 -1.73 21.28
N ASN A 303 -18.95 -2.14 21.11
CA ASN A 303 -17.84 -1.70 21.98
C ASN A 303 -16.49 -1.85 21.27
N ARG A 304 -16.24 -1.02 20.25
CA ARG A 304 -14.90 -0.89 19.65
C ARG A 304 -14.13 0.19 20.42
N PRO A 305 -12.95 -0.09 21.00
CA PRO A 305 -12.15 0.92 21.70
C PRO A 305 -11.47 1.91 20.74
N VAL A 306 -11.23 1.53 19.48
CA VAL A 306 -10.65 2.38 18.42
C VAL A 306 -11.28 1.98 17.08
N SER A 307 -11.73 2.94 16.28
CA SER A 307 -12.28 2.74 14.93
C SER A 307 -11.36 3.33 13.86
N ALA A 308 -11.57 2.99 12.58
CA ALA A 308 -10.76 3.54 11.48
C ALA A 308 -10.83 5.07 11.45
N ALA A 309 -12.03 5.62 11.71
CA ALA A 309 -12.23 7.07 11.79
C ALA A 309 -11.42 7.72 12.91
N ASP A 310 -11.26 7.05 14.07
CA ASP A 310 -10.46 7.59 15.16
C ASP A 310 -8.99 7.69 14.77
N VAL A 311 -8.44 6.59 14.22
CA VAL A 311 -7.06 6.52 13.73
C VAL A 311 -6.79 7.63 12.72
N VAL A 312 -7.76 7.87 11.83
CA VAL A 312 -7.63 8.87 10.79
C VAL A 312 -7.74 10.30 11.33
N LEU A 313 -8.66 10.56 12.26
CA LEU A 313 -8.77 11.84 12.95
C LEU A 313 -7.49 12.18 13.74
N TYR A 314 -6.95 11.20 14.48
CA TYR A 314 -5.65 11.36 15.14
C TYR A 314 -4.50 11.54 14.14
N GLY A 315 -4.50 10.79 13.04
CA GLY A 315 -3.51 10.92 11.97
C GLY A 315 -3.50 12.31 11.34
N VAL A 316 -4.67 12.83 10.97
CA VAL A 316 -4.84 14.20 10.46
C VAL A 316 -4.34 15.23 11.49
N ASN A 317 -4.66 15.05 12.77
CA ASN A 317 -4.17 15.94 13.83
C ASN A 317 -2.63 15.99 13.90
N LEU A 318 -1.97 14.84 13.72
CA LEU A 318 -0.51 14.75 13.77
C LEU A 318 0.18 15.47 12.61
N ILE A 319 -0.43 15.48 11.42
CA ILE A 319 0.14 16.12 10.22
C ILE A 319 -0.32 17.56 10.01
N LEU A 320 -1.42 18.00 10.63
CA LEU A 320 -1.96 19.35 10.44
C LEU A 320 -0.94 20.44 10.75
N PRO A 321 -0.13 20.38 11.84
CA PRO A 321 0.92 21.35 12.10
C PRO A 321 2.05 21.38 11.04
N LEU A 322 2.15 20.33 10.21
CA LEU A 322 3.14 20.20 9.16
C LEU A 322 2.64 20.75 7.82
N MET A 323 1.32 20.99 7.66
CA MET A 323 0.73 21.57 6.47
C MET A 323 0.77 23.10 6.55
N SER A 324 1.89 23.68 6.10
CA SER A 324 2.04 25.14 6.02
C SER A 324 1.08 25.76 4.99
N GLN A 325 0.88 27.07 5.07
CA GLN A 325 0.11 27.82 4.07
C GLN A 325 0.69 27.70 2.66
N ASP A 326 2.02 27.53 2.53
CA ASP A 326 2.67 27.33 1.25
C ASP A 326 2.42 25.92 0.69
N LEU A 327 2.45 24.88 1.54
CA LEU A 327 2.10 23.50 1.16
C LEU A 327 0.63 23.37 0.73
N LEU A 328 -0.27 24.14 1.34
CA LEU A 328 -1.69 24.17 0.92
C LEU A 328 -1.91 24.88 -0.43
N LYS A 329 -0.91 25.57 -1.00
CA LYS A 329 -0.99 26.09 -2.37
C LYS A 329 -0.88 24.98 -3.42
N PHE A 330 -0.35 23.82 -3.06
CA PHE A 330 -0.33 22.67 -3.95
C PHE A 330 -1.74 22.08 -4.04
N PRO A 331 -2.40 22.15 -5.21
CA PRO A 331 -3.83 21.86 -5.32
C PRO A 331 -4.16 20.40 -5.00
N THR A 332 -3.27 19.46 -5.34
CA THR A 332 -3.48 18.04 -5.07
C THR A 332 -3.52 17.76 -3.57
N LEU A 333 -2.53 18.26 -2.80
CA LEU A 333 -2.47 18.05 -1.36
C LEU A 333 -3.64 18.74 -0.65
N CYS A 334 -3.93 20.00 -1.01
CA CYS A 334 -5.08 20.74 -0.48
C CYS A 334 -6.39 19.98 -0.72
N ASN A 335 -6.63 19.53 -1.96
CA ASN A 335 -7.84 18.78 -2.29
C ASN A 335 -7.93 17.43 -1.55
N GLN A 336 -6.83 16.68 -1.43
CA GLN A 336 -6.83 15.41 -0.69
C GLN A 336 -7.12 15.65 0.80
N TYR A 337 -6.51 16.68 1.39
CA TYR A 337 -6.76 17.09 2.76
C TYR A 337 -8.23 17.41 3.01
N TYR A 338 -8.80 18.29 2.20
CA TYR A 338 -10.19 18.71 2.36
C TYR A 338 -11.16 17.56 2.10
N LYS A 339 -10.96 16.77 1.04
CA LYS A 339 -11.77 15.58 0.78
C LYS A 339 -11.79 14.62 1.96
N LEU A 340 -10.64 14.38 2.60
CA LEU A 340 -10.56 13.47 3.73
C LEU A 340 -11.34 13.99 4.94
N ILE A 341 -11.13 15.25 5.34
CA ILE A 341 -11.79 15.79 6.54
C ILE A 341 -13.29 15.99 6.34
N THR A 342 -13.74 16.40 5.14
CA THR A 342 -15.16 16.59 4.85
C THR A 342 -15.87 15.24 4.77
N PHE A 343 -15.22 14.24 4.18
CA PHE A 343 -15.73 12.88 4.16
C PHE A 343 -15.92 12.29 5.58
N ILE A 344 -15.01 12.54 6.52
CA ILE A 344 -15.19 12.12 7.91
C ILE A 344 -16.38 12.84 8.56
N CYS A 345 -16.54 14.15 8.30
CA CYS A 345 -17.68 14.92 8.80
C CYS A 345 -19.02 14.42 8.25
N GLU A 346 -19.03 13.95 7.00
CA GLU A 346 -20.23 13.42 6.34
C GLU A 346 -20.63 12.04 6.86
N ILE A 347 -19.65 11.14 7.03
CA ILE A 347 -19.93 9.75 7.38
C ILE A 347 -20.03 9.54 8.90
N PHE A 348 -19.18 10.20 9.68
CA PHE A 348 -19.09 10.02 11.14
C PHE A 348 -19.29 11.33 11.91
N PRO A 349 -20.36 12.12 11.65
CA PRO A 349 -20.58 13.39 12.33
C PRO A 349 -20.69 13.24 13.86
N GLU A 350 -21.12 12.08 14.35
CA GLU A 350 -21.24 11.77 15.77
C GLU A 350 -19.90 11.71 16.52
N LYS A 351 -18.78 11.49 15.81
CA LYS A 351 -17.44 11.45 16.40
C LYS A 351 -16.83 12.84 16.57
N ILE A 352 -17.29 13.82 15.80
CA ILE A 352 -16.71 15.17 15.80
C ILE A 352 -16.83 15.87 17.17
N PRO A 353 -17.98 15.83 17.89
CA PRO A 353 -18.09 16.39 19.24
C PRO A 353 -17.23 15.68 20.29
N GLN A 354 -16.81 14.43 20.02
CA GLN A 354 -16.03 13.60 20.96
C GLN A 354 -14.53 13.85 20.83
N LEU A 355 -14.11 14.67 19.86
CA LEU A 355 -12.72 15.00 19.63
C LEU A 355 -12.13 15.81 20.79
N PRO A 356 -10.82 15.66 21.06
CA PRO A 356 -10.10 16.59 21.94
C PRO A 356 -10.27 18.04 21.47
N GLU A 357 -10.32 18.97 22.43
CA GLU A 357 -10.66 20.38 22.17
C GLU A 357 -9.78 21.03 21.09
N ASP A 358 -8.47 20.76 21.10
CA ASP A 358 -7.53 21.30 20.11
C ASP A 358 -7.77 20.75 18.70
N LEU A 359 -8.11 19.46 18.59
CA LEU A 359 -8.41 18.82 17.31
C LEU A 359 -9.75 19.31 16.76
N PHE A 360 -10.76 19.44 17.62
CA PHE A 360 -12.05 20.02 17.24
C PHE A 360 -11.89 21.45 16.71
N LYS A 361 -11.15 22.31 17.42
CA LYS A 361 -10.88 23.69 16.97
C LYS A 361 -10.12 23.73 15.66
N SER A 362 -9.11 22.87 15.49
CA SER A 362 -8.32 22.80 14.26
C SER A 362 -9.15 22.37 13.06
N LEU A 363 -10.06 21.40 13.25
CA LEU A 363 -10.99 20.96 12.21
C LEU A 363 -11.96 22.09 11.82
N MET A 364 -12.60 22.73 12.81
CA MET A 364 -13.53 23.83 12.53
C MET A 364 -12.85 25.01 11.84
N TYR A 365 -11.62 25.36 12.26
CA TYR A 365 -10.82 26.38 11.59
C TYR A 365 -10.50 25.99 10.14
N SER A 366 -10.18 24.72 9.89
CA SER A 366 -9.88 24.22 8.55
C SER A 366 -11.10 24.34 7.63
N LEU A 367 -12.30 24.00 8.13
CA LEU A 367 -13.56 24.21 7.39
C LEU A 367 -13.81 25.69 7.08
N GLU A 368 -13.62 26.58 8.05
CA GLU A 368 -13.74 28.04 7.85
C GLU A 368 -12.74 28.57 6.82
N LEU A 369 -11.49 28.14 6.89
CA LEU A 369 -10.46 28.50 5.93
C LEU A 369 -10.81 28.00 4.52
N GLY A 370 -11.34 26.78 4.41
CA GLY A 370 -11.76 26.16 3.15
C GLY A 370 -12.90 26.92 2.48
N MET A 371 -13.86 27.40 3.27
CA MET A 371 -14.98 28.20 2.78
C MET A 371 -14.59 29.62 2.35
N THR A 372 -13.63 30.23 3.04
CA THR A 372 -13.34 31.67 2.91
C THR A 372 -12.17 31.99 1.99
N SER A 373 -11.21 31.09 1.82
CA SER A 373 -9.91 31.42 1.20
C SER A 373 -9.40 30.42 0.14
N MET A 374 -9.98 29.22 0.06
CA MET A 374 -9.52 28.16 -0.83
C MET A 374 -10.30 28.14 -2.16
N SER A 375 -10.10 27.09 -2.97
CA SER A 375 -10.76 26.93 -4.27
C SER A 375 -12.28 26.78 -4.13
N SER A 376 -13.03 27.02 -5.21
CA SER A 376 -14.48 26.80 -5.23
C SER A 376 -14.87 25.34 -4.97
N GLU A 377 -14.03 24.39 -5.38
CA GLU A 377 -14.26 22.95 -5.12
C GLU A 377 -14.12 22.64 -3.62
N VAL A 378 -13.08 23.19 -2.97
CA VAL A 378 -12.89 23.06 -1.52
C VAL A 378 -14.03 23.73 -0.75
N CYS A 379 -14.43 24.93 -1.16
CA CYS A 379 -15.57 25.63 -0.56
C CYS A 379 -16.84 24.77 -0.62
N GLN A 380 -17.11 24.14 -1.77
CA GLN A 380 -18.25 23.23 -1.92
C GLN A 380 -18.15 22.04 -0.96
N LEU A 381 -17.00 21.36 -0.88
CA LEU A 381 -16.79 20.24 0.05
C LEU A 381 -17.03 20.64 1.50
N CYS A 382 -16.54 21.82 1.93
CA CYS A 382 -16.75 22.30 3.30
C CYS A 382 -18.23 22.61 3.59
N LEU A 383 -18.95 23.19 2.62
CA LEU A 383 -20.39 23.45 2.75
C LEU A 383 -21.21 22.15 2.79
N GLU A 384 -20.84 21.14 2.00
CA GLU A 384 -21.45 19.81 2.03
C GLU A 384 -21.27 19.16 3.40
N ALA A 385 -20.06 19.23 3.98
CA ALA A 385 -19.77 18.72 5.32
C ALA A 385 -20.55 19.40 6.46
N LEU A 386 -20.94 20.67 6.31
CA LEU A 386 -21.71 21.38 7.35
C LEU A 386 -23.13 20.82 7.52
N THR A 387 -23.72 20.24 6.48
CA THR A 387 -25.10 19.75 6.52
C THR A 387 -25.25 18.57 7.50
N PRO A 388 -24.45 17.48 7.40
CA PRO A 388 -24.46 16.39 8.39
C PRO A 388 -24.10 16.83 9.82
N LEU A 389 -23.20 17.79 9.97
CA LEU A 389 -22.84 18.35 11.28
C LEU A 389 -24.03 19.10 11.93
N ALA A 390 -24.76 19.89 11.14
CA ALA A 390 -25.95 20.58 11.61
C ALA A 390 -27.08 19.59 11.95
N GLU A 391 -27.26 18.53 11.17
CA GLU A 391 -28.18 17.45 11.49
C GLU A 391 -27.83 16.77 12.82
N GLN A 392 -26.54 16.55 13.08
CA GLN A 392 -26.08 15.97 14.34
C GLN A 392 -26.37 16.89 15.54
N CYS A 393 -26.18 18.19 15.38
CA CYS A 393 -26.62 19.18 16.38
C CYS A 393 -28.12 19.12 16.64
N ALA A 394 -28.94 19.02 15.57
CA ALA A 394 -30.39 18.94 15.69
C ALA A 394 -30.85 17.65 16.41
N LYS A 395 -30.17 16.53 16.15
CA LYS A 395 -30.42 15.24 16.84
C LYS A 395 -30.06 15.29 18.32
N ALA A 396 -28.94 15.94 18.68
CA ALA A 396 -28.46 16.01 20.06
C ALA A 396 -29.33 16.88 20.98
N GLN A 397 -30.08 17.85 20.43
CA GLN A 397 -30.94 18.81 21.18
C GLN A 397 -30.21 19.65 22.24
N GLU A 398 -28.88 19.63 22.28
CA GLU A 398 -28.04 20.39 23.21
C GLU A 398 -27.59 21.71 22.60
N THR A 399 -28.18 22.82 23.06
CA THR A 399 -27.88 24.18 22.56
C THR A 399 -26.55 24.76 23.05
N ASP A 400 -25.92 24.12 24.03
CA ASP A 400 -24.62 24.55 24.59
C ASP A 400 -23.46 23.62 24.17
N SER A 401 -23.72 22.65 23.28
CA SER A 401 -22.67 21.74 22.81
C SER A 401 -21.61 22.51 22.00
N PRO A 402 -20.31 22.14 22.09
CA PRO A 402 -19.24 22.77 21.31
C PRO A 402 -19.52 22.76 19.81
N LEU A 403 -20.11 21.68 19.29
CA LEU A 403 -20.51 21.56 17.89
C LEU A 403 -21.63 22.54 17.52
N PHE A 404 -22.64 22.74 18.38
CA PHE A 404 -23.71 23.71 18.12
C PHE A 404 -23.18 25.15 18.06
N LEU A 405 -22.27 25.50 18.98
CA LEU A 405 -21.65 26.83 18.98
C LEU A 405 -20.78 27.07 17.74
N ALA A 406 -19.99 26.08 17.33
CA ALA A 406 -19.15 26.15 16.14
C ALA A 406 -19.99 26.22 14.85
N THR A 407 -20.98 25.34 14.68
CA THR A 407 -21.87 25.33 13.50
C THR A 407 -22.68 26.61 13.37
N ARG A 408 -23.10 27.22 14.49
CA ARG A 408 -23.79 28.52 14.49
C ARG A 408 -22.94 29.66 13.90
N HIS A 409 -21.61 29.59 14.02
CA HIS A 409 -20.70 30.58 13.43
C HIS A 409 -20.80 30.60 11.90
N PHE A 410 -21.00 29.45 11.27
CA PHE A 410 -21.14 29.29 9.82
C PHE A 410 -22.52 29.67 9.25
N LEU A 411 -23.52 29.91 10.10
CA LEU A 411 -24.89 30.28 9.71
C LEU A 411 -25.13 31.80 9.66
N LYS A 412 -24.10 32.60 9.96
CA LYS A 412 -24.12 34.07 9.83
C LYS A 412 -23.49 34.49 8.52
#